data_AF-A3K305-F1
#
_entry.id   AF-A3K305-F1
#
_cell.length_a   1.000
_cell.length_b   1.000
_cell.length_c   1.000
_cell.angle_alpha   90.00
_cell.angle_beta   90.00
_cell.angle_gamma   90.00
#
_symmetry.space_group_name_H-M   'P 1'
#
loop_
_entity.id
_entity.type
_entity.pdbx_description
1 polymer ?
#
loop_
_entity_poly.entity_id
_entity_poly.type
_entity_poly.pdbx_seq_one_letter_code
_entity_poly.pdbx_strand_id
1 'polypeptide(L)'
;MSRYDELAEATRLLLEQELDAHRRNLEQSRRIDGELAQLDAMRKAAQSDPGTITSRQILGADTLWQGWLARKRQEMLRLAARARAQELMTLDRARLAFSRTEAAETICRDARNEAIRKARAREADAMEALGQLRIAMRRAENGNDA
;
A
#
# COMPACT_ATOMS: atom_id res chain seq x y z
N MET A 1 -24.80 6.18 -5.51
CA MET A 1 -23.66 5.56 -4.80
C MET A 1 -24.10 5.24 -3.39
N SER A 2 -23.80 4.03 -2.91
CA SER A 2 -24.00 3.67 -1.49
C SER A 2 -22.90 4.29 -0.64
N ARG A 3 -23.16 4.56 0.64
CA ARG A 3 -22.14 5.01 1.62
C ARG A 3 -20.91 4.09 1.66
N TYR A 4 -21.09 2.79 1.37
CA TYR A 4 -19.99 1.84 1.30
C TYR A 4 -19.16 1.96 0.02
N ASP A 5 -19.73 2.48 -1.07
CA ASP A 5 -19.00 2.75 -2.31
C ASP A 5 -18.03 3.92 -2.11
N GLU A 6 -18.49 4.99 -1.43
CA GLU A 6 -17.65 6.15 -1.07
C GLU A 6 -16.49 5.75 -0.14
N LEU A 7 -16.76 4.87 0.83
CA LEU A 7 -15.72 4.33 1.71
C LEU A 7 -14.66 3.55 0.92
N ALA A 8 -15.09 2.66 0.02
CA ALA A 8 -14.17 1.87 -0.81
C ALA A 8 -13.35 2.74 -1.78
N GLU A 9 -13.93 3.83 -2.29
CA GLU A 9 -13.21 4.81 -3.10
C GLU A 9 -12.18 5.58 -2.27
N ALA A 10 -12.56 6.09 -1.10
CA ALA A 10 -11.63 6.79 -0.21
C ALA A 10 -10.45 5.91 0.24
N THR A 11 -10.69 4.63 0.53
CA THR A 11 -9.61 3.69 0.90
C THR A 11 -8.68 3.37 -0.28
N ARG A 12 -9.20 3.30 -1.51
CA ARG A 12 -8.38 3.14 -2.71
C ARG A 12 -7.46 4.34 -2.94
N LEU A 13 -7.99 5.55 -2.82
CA LEU A 13 -7.18 6.77 -2.92
C LEU A 13 -6.08 6.81 -1.84
N LEU A 14 -6.41 6.42 -0.61
CA LEU A 14 -5.41 6.31 0.46
C LEU A 14 -4.33 5.28 0.14
N LEU A 15 -4.71 4.11 -0.40
CA LEU A 15 -3.77 3.07 -0.81
C LEU A 15 -2.81 3.58 -1.89
N GLU A 16 -3.32 4.26 -2.91
CA GLU A 16 -2.51 4.87 -3.98
C GLU A 16 -1.50 5.86 -3.41
N GLN A 17 -1.96 6.76 -2.52
CA GLN A 17 -1.10 7.74 -1.87
C GLN A 17 0.03 7.09 -1.05
N GLU A 18 -0.28 6.04 -0.27
CA GLU A 18 0.72 5.34 0.55
C GLU A 18 1.70 4.53 -0.31
N LEU A 19 1.24 3.92 -1.42
CA LEU A 19 2.13 3.26 -2.38
C LEU A 19 3.09 4.24 -3.05
N ASP A 20 2.62 5.43 -3.41
CA ASP A 20 3.48 6.46 -3.99
C ASP A 20 4.46 7.05 -2.96
N ALA A 21 4.05 7.18 -1.70
CA ALA A 21 4.97 7.51 -0.62
C ALA A 21 6.05 6.43 -0.45
N HIS A 22 5.68 5.15 -0.47
CA HIS A 22 6.62 4.04 -0.37
C HIS A 22 7.60 4.00 -1.56
N ARG A 23 7.12 4.17 -2.79
CA ARG A 23 7.97 4.21 -4.00
C ARG A 23 9.03 5.31 -3.91
N ARG A 24 8.63 6.51 -3.49
CA ARG A 24 9.55 7.66 -3.30
C ARG A 24 10.63 7.35 -2.24
N ASN A 25 10.23 6.77 -1.11
CA ASN A 25 11.19 6.41 -0.06
C ASN A 25 12.13 5.28 -0.47
N LEU A 26 11.62 4.29 -1.22
CA LEU A 26 12.43 3.21 -1.78
C LEU A 26 13.48 3.74 -2.76
N GLU A 27 13.10 4.68 -3.64
CA GLU A 27 14.03 5.34 -4.55
C GLU A 27 15.10 6.13 -3.79
N GLN A 28 14.71 6.87 -2.75
CA GLN A 28 15.65 7.58 -1.89
C GLN A 28 16.63 6.64 -1.18
N SER A 29 16.16 5.49 -0.67
CA SER A 29 17.04 4.48 -0.06
C SER A 29 18.04 3.96 -1.08
N ARG A 30 17.59 3.58 -2.28
CA ARG A 30 18.46 3.09 -3.36
C ARG A 30 19.50 4.12 -3.77
N ARG A 31 19.13 5.40 -3.83
CA ARG A 31 20.06 6.49 -4.13
C ARG A 31 21.17 6.57 -3.07
N ILE A 32 20.81 6.58 -1.80
CA ILE A 32 21.78 6.67 -0.70
C ILE A 32 22.69 5.43 -0.67
N ASP A 33 22.13 4.24 -0.91
CA ASP A 33 22.92 3.00 -1.01
C ASP A 33 23.92 3.07 -2.17
N GLY A 34 23.53 3.66 -3.30
CA GLY A 34 24.43 3.93 -4.43
C GLY A 34 25.56 4.90 -4.09
N GLU A 35 25.25 6.01 -3.40
CA GLU A 35 26.25 6.98 -2.94
C GLU A 35 27.23 6.34 -1.91
N LEU A 36 26.72 5.50 -1.01
CA LEU A 36 27.54 4.76 -0.06
C LEU A 36 28.45 3.74 -0.76
N ALA A 37 27.95 3.03 -1.77
CA ALA A 37 28.74 2.11 -2.57
C ALA A 37 29.88 2.81 -3.31
N GLN A 38 29.66 4.03 -3.82
CA GLN A 38 30.70 4.85 -4.43
C GLN A 38 31.79 5.23 -3.43
N LEU A 39 31.41 5.66 -2.21
CA LEU A 39 32.39 5.98 -1.16
C LEU A 39 33.23 4.74 -0.77
N ASP A 40 32.60 3.58 -0.65
CA ASP A 40 33.29 2.33 -0.35
C ASP A 40 34.22 1.90 -1.50
N ALA A 41 33.84 2.15 -2.76
CA ALA A 41 34.70 1.93 -3.92
C ALA A 41 35.92 2.86 -3.93
N MET A 42 35.74 4.16 -3.64
CA MET A 42 36.85 5.13 -3.52
C MET A 42 37.84 4.71 -2.43
N ARG A 43 37.33 4.20 -1.30
CA ARG A 43 38.16 3.67 -0.21
C ARG A 43 39.00 2.48 -0.68
N LYS A 44 38.36 1.50 -1.33
CA LYS A 44 39.04 0.31 -1.84
C LYS A 44 40.12 0.68 -2.85
N ALA A 45 39.79 1.57 -3.80
CA ALA A 45 40.72 2.03 -4.82
C ALA A 45 41.99 2.66 -4.22
N ALA A 46 41.83 3.50 -3.20
CA ALA A 46 42.97 4.10 -2.50
C ALA A 46 43.79 3.12 -1.66
N GLN A 47 43.18 2.04 -1.15
CA GLN A 47 43.89 0.99 -0.43
C GLN A 47 44.66 0.05 -1.37
N SER A 48 44.21 -0.07 -2.62
CA SER A 48 44.79 -0.97 -3.63
C SER A 48 45.90 -0.35 -4.50
N ASP A 49 46.31 0.91 -4.26
CA ASP A 49 47.41 1.56 -4.99
C ASP A 49 48.65 1.72 -4.09
N PRO A 50 49.61 0.78 -4.12
CA PRO A 50 50.80 0.81 -3.25
C PRO A 50 51.78 1.94 -3.60
N GLY A 51 51.74 2.47 -4.83
CA GLY A 51 52.70 3.47 -5.32
C GLY A 51 52.39 4.90 -4.86
N THR A 52 51.11 5.22 -4.66
CA THR A 52 50.68 6.54 -4.14
C THR A 52 50.62 6.61 -2.61
N ILE A 53 50.56 5.47 -1.92
CA ILE A 53 50.57 5.41 -0.45
C ILE A 53 51.89 5.99 0.09
N THR A 54 53.04 5.59 -0.47
CA THR A 54 54.36 6.07 -0.02
C THR A 54 54.56 7.57 -0.24
N SER A 55 54.05 8.13 -1.34
CA SER A 55 54.18 9.57 -1.65
C SER A 55 53.16 10.45 -0.90
N ARG A 56 51.95 9.95 -0.60
CA ARG A 56 50.95 10.68 0.21
C ARG A 56 51.20 10.61 1.72
N GLN A 57 51.76 9.51 2.22
CA GLN A 57 52.13 9.36 3.63
C GLN A 57 53.24 10.35 4.03
N ILE A 58 54.16 10.66 3.11
CA ILE A 58 55.24 11.64 3.32
C ILE A 58 54.71 13.09 3.47
N LEU A 59 53.53 13.41 2.94
CA LEU A 59 52.95 14.77 2.92
C LEU A 59 51.83 15.01 3.95
N GLY A 60 51.38 14.00 4.70
CA GLY A 60 50.25 14.12 5.66
C GLY A 60 48.88 14.37 5.02
N ALA A 61 48.79 14.51 3.70
CA ALA A 61 47.54 14.67 2.97
C ALA A 61 46.65 13.42 3.02
N ASP A 62 47.24 12.23 3.21
CA ASP A 62 46.49 10.99 3.37
C ASP A 62 45.63 10.98 4.64
N THR A 63 46.16 11.43 5.78
CA THR A 63 45.40 11.39 7.05
C THR A 63 44.18 12.32 7.02
N LEU A 64 44.30 13.50 6.41
CA LEU A 64 43.17 14.42 6.20
C LEU A 64 42.12 13.82 5.25
N TRP A 65 42.55 13.21 4.15
CA TRP A 65 41.66 12.57 3.19
C TRP A 65 40.93 11.36 3.80
N GLN A 66 41.63 10.49 4.52
CA GLN A 66 41.05 9.35 5.24
C GLN A 66 40.08 9.81 6.34
N GLY A 67 40.42 10.87 7.08
CA GLY A 67 39.55 11.47 8.09
C GLY A 67 38.29 12.10 7.51
N TRP A 68 38.38 12.73 6.33
CA TRP A 68 37.22 13.20 5.58
C TRP A 68 36.35 12.02 5.12
N LEU A 69 36.95 10.98 4.54
CA LEU A 69 36.24 9.81 4.03
C LEU A 69 35.49 9.05 5.13
N ALA A 70 36.13 8.87 6.30
CA ALA A 70 35.52 8.23 7.46
C ALA A 70 34.31 9.02 7.98
N ARG A 71 34.42 10.36 8.07
CA ARG A 71 33.30 11.23 8.49
C ARG A 71 32.16 11.19 7.48
N LYS A 72 32.47 11.26 6.17
CA LYS A 72 31.45 11.20 5.12
C LYS A 72 30.71 9.86 5.12
N ARG A 73 31.43 8.75 5.34
CA ARG A 73 30.83 7.42 5.47
C ARG A 73 29.89 7.32 6.68
N GLN A 74 30.31 7.84 7.83
CA GLN A 74 29.47 7.89 9.04
C GLN A 74 28.18 8.68 8.79
N GLU A 75 28.27 9.83 8.11
CA GLU A 75 27.11 10.63 7.70
C GLU A 75 26.18 9.83 6.77
N MET A 76 26.74 9.17 5.75
CA MET A 76 25.95 8.37 4.81
C MET A 76 25.29 7.15 5.44
N LEU A 77 25.96 6.47 6.38
CA LEU A 77 25.35 5.37 7.13
C LEU A 77 24.15 5.83 7.97
N ARG A 78 24.22 7.03 8.56
CA ARG A 78 23.07 7.61 9.28
C ARG A 78 21.92 7.95 8.34
N LEU A 79 22.22 8.51 7.17
CA LEU A 79 21.22 8.80 6.14
C LEU A 79 20.57 7.50 5.63
N ALA A 80 21.37 6.45 5.37
CA ALA A 80 20.89 5.14 4.95
C ALA A 80 19.96 4.53 6.01
N ALA A 81 20.36 4.54 7.29
CA ALA A 81 19.52 4.05 8.37
C ALA A 81 18.18 4.79 8.46
N ARG A 82 18.20 6.13 8.30
CA ARG A 82 16.97 6.94 8.29
C ARG A 82 16.09 6.63 7.09
N ALA A 83 16.66 6.53 5.89
CA ALA A 83 15.92 6.21 4.68
C ALA A 83 15.28 4.82 4.76
N ARG A 84 16.01 3.83 5.28
CA ARG A 84 15.50 2.47 5.52
C ARG A 84 14.34 2.46 6.52
N ALA A 85 14.45 3.23 7.61
CA ALA A 85 13.37 3.37 8.56
C ALA A 85 12.11 3.98 7.90
N GLN A 86 12.28 5.02 7.07
CA GLN A 86 11.17 5.64 6.34
C GLN A 86 10.54 4.70 5.30
N GLU A 87 11.35 3.93 4.58
CA GLU A 87 10.89 2.89 3.64
C GLU A 87 10.01 1.86 4.36
N LEU A 88 10.48 1.31 5.48
CA LEU A 88 9.73 0.33 6.28
C LEU A 88 8.43 0.92 6.83
N MET A 89 8.48 2.13 7.39
CA MET A 89 7.30 2.81 7.90
C MET A 89 6.23 3.02 6.82
N THR A 90 6.65 3.41 5.60
CA THR A 90 5.71 3.61 4.49
C THR A 90 5.20 2.30 3.91
N LEU A 91 6.01 1.24 3.93
CA LEU A 91 5.55 -0.10 3.56
C LEU A 91 4.44 -0.60 4.50
N ASP A 92 4.61 -0.42 5.80
CA ASP A 92 3.62 -0.83 6.79
C ASP A 92 2.31 -0.03 6.65
N ARG A 93 2.41 1.27 6.35
CA ARG A 93 1.23 2.09 6.03
C ARG A 93 0.52 1.64 4.76
N ALA A 94 1.27 1.33 3.70
CA ALA A 94 0.70 0.82 2.46
C ALA A 94 -0.02 -0.53 2.68
N ARG A 95 0.57 -1.44 3.48
CA ARG A 95 -0.07 -2.71 3.88
C ARG A 95 -1.37 -2.48 4.66
N LEU A 96 -1.38 -1.52 5.58
CA LEU A 96 -2.58 -1.18 6.33
C LEU A 96 -3.65 -0.53 5.46
N ALA A 97 -3.27 0.34 4.52
CA ALA A 97 -4.20 0.91 3.56
C ALA A 97 -4.79 -0.17 2.65
N PHE A 98 -3.98 -1.14 2.21
CA PHE A 98 -4.43 -2.29 1.43
C PHE A 98 -5.47 -3.13 2.17
N SER A 99 -5.20 -3.50 3.44
CA SER A 99 -6.16 -4.29 4.22
C SER A 99 -7.46 -3.55 4.47
N ARG A 100 -7.41 -2.22 4.64
CA ARG A 100 -8.61 -1.36 4.74
C ARG A 100 -9.41 -1.34 3.44
N THR A 101 -8.75 -1.26 2.29
CA THR A 101 -9.40 -1.32 0.98
C THR A 101 -10.11 -2.65 0.79
N GLU A 102 -9.44 -3.77 1.04
CA GLU A 102 -10.03 -5.11 0.94
C GLU A 102 -11.26 -5.26 1.85
N ALA A 103 -11.17 -4.75 3.09
CA ALA A 103 -12.29 -4.75 4.03
C ALA A 103 -13.47 -3.91 3.52
N ALA A 104 -13.21 -2.71 3.01
CA ALA A 104 -14.24 -1.82 2.47
C ALA A 104 -14.94 -2.42 1.23
N GLU A 105 -14.17 -3.03 0.34
CA GLU A 105 -14.71 -3.72 -0.85
C GLU A 105 -15.56 -4.94 -0.46
N THR A 106 -15.14 -5.68 0.55
CA THR A 106 -15.92 -6.80 1.09
C THR A 106 -17.26 -6.33 1.65
N ILE A 107 -17.26 -5.28 2.47
CA ILE A 107 -18.49 -4.69 3.02
C ILE A 107 -19.41 -4.18 1.90
N CYS A 108 -18.85 -3.54 0.88
CA CYS A 108 -19.62 -3.08 -0.28
C CYS A 108 -20.29 -4.25 -1.02
N ARG A 109 -19.54 -5.35 -1.26
CA ARG A 109 -20.06 -6.56 -1.90
C ARG A 109 -21.19 -7.19 -1.08
N ASP A 110 -21.01 -7.31 0.23
CA ASP A 110 -22.01 -7.88 1.13
C ASP A 110 -23.27 -7.02 1.20
N ALA A 111 -23.13 -5.70 1.26
CA ALA A 111 -24.26 -4.77 1.23
C ALA A 111 -25.07 -4.88 -0.08
N ARG A 112 -24.40 -5.02 -1.23
CA ARG A 112 -25.06 -5.24 -2.52
C ARG A 112 -25.79 -6.58 -2.57
N ASN A 113 -25.15 -7.64 -2.10
CA ASN A 113 -25.75 -8.98 -2.03
C ASN A 113 -26.99 -8.98 -1.14
N GLU A 114 -26.94 -8.31 0.00
CA GLU A 114 -28.07 -8.21 0.92
C GLU A 114 -29.22 -7.40 0.33
N ALA A 115 -28.93 -6.30 -0.38
CA ALA A 115 -29.94 -5.53 -1.09
C ALA A 115 -30.66 -6.37 -2.16
N ILE A 116 -29.91 -7.17 -2.93
CA ILE A 116 -30.47 -8.09 -3.93
C ILE A 116 -31.32 -9.17 -3.26
N ARG A 117 -30.84 -9.77 -2.16
CA ARG A 117 -31.62 -10.78 -1.41
C ARG A 117 -32.94 -10.22 -0.91
N LYS A 118 -32.92 -9.02 -0.31
CA LYS A 118 -34.14 -8.33 0.16
C LYS A 118 -35.10 -8.01 -0.99
N ALA A 119 -34.59 -7.58 -2.14
CA ALA A 119 -35.42 -7.33 -3.32
C ALA A 119 -36.11 -8.61 -3.81
N ARG A 120 -35.37 -9.72 -3.91
CA ARG A 120 -35.91 -11.03 -4.30
C ARG A 120 -36.93 -11.58 -3.30
N ALA A 121 -36.68 -11.42 -2.00
CA ALA A 121 -37.63 -11.83 -0.96
C ALA A 121 -38.95 -11.08 -1.10
N ARG A 122 -38.91 -9.75 -1.28
CA ARG A 122 -40.10 -8.93 -1.51
C ARG A 122 -40.87 -9.32 -2.77
N GLU A 123 -40.15 -9.66 -3.85
CA GLU A 123 -40.77 -10.12 -5.09
C GLU A 123 -41.46 -11.48 -4.90
N ALA A 124 -40.82 -12.41 -4.19
CA ALA A 124 -41.41 -13.70 -3.85
C ALA A 124 -42.68 -13.54 -2.98
N ASP A 125 -42.62 -12.71 -1.93
CA ASP A 125 -43.77 -12.41 -1.07
C ASP A 125 -44.94 -11.81 -1.88
N ALA A 126 -44.64 -10.91 -2.82
CA ALA A 126 -45.65 -10.31 -3.70
C ALA A 126 -46.28 -11.35 -4.65
N MET A 127 -45.49 -12.25 -5.22
CA MET A 127 -46.00 -13.34 -6.06
C MET A 127 -46.89 -14.30 -5.27
N GLU A 128 -46.51 -14.63 -4.04
CA GLU A 128 -47.30 -15.48 -3.16
C GLU A 128 -48.66 -14.82 -2.83
N ALA A 129 -48.66 -13.54 -2.46
CA ALA A 129 -49.88 -12.79 -2.20
C ALA A 129 -50.83 -12.76 -3.41
N LEU A 130 -50.31 -12.52 -4.61
CA LEU A 130 -51.10 -12.59 -5.85
C LEU A 130 -51.65 -13.99 -6.11
N GLY A 131 -50.88 -15.03 -5.82
CA GLY A 131 -51.31 -16.42 -5.91
C GLY A 131 -52.49 -16.72 -4.98
N GLN A 132 -52.40 -16.27 -3.72
CA GLN A 132 -53.48 -16.41 -2.73
C GLN A 132 -54.76 -15.68 -3.16
N LEU A 133 -54.64 -14.43 -3.65
CA LEU A 133 -55.77 -13.67 -4.18
C LEU A 133 -56.44 -14.37 -5.36
N ARG A 134 -55.67 -14.91 -6.31
CA ARG A 134 -56.22 -15.66 -7.44
C ARG A 134 -57.00 -16.90 -7.01
N ILE A 135 -56.51 -17.63 -6.01
CA ILE A 135 -57.22 -18.79 -5.45
C ILE A 135 -58.52 -18.35 -4.77
N ALA A 136 -58.48 -17.25 -4.01
CA ALA A 136 -59.66 -16.69 -3.35
C ALA A 136 -60.73 -16.25 -4.35
N MET A 137 -60.34 -15.52 -5.41
CA MET A 137 -61.26 -15.11 -6.49
C MET A 137 -61.91 -16.32 -7.17
N ARG A 138 -61.13 -17.35 -7.50
CA ARG A 138 -61.66 -18.57 -8.13
C ARG A 138 -62.66 -19.33 -7.25
N ARG A 139 -62.46 -19.31 -5.93
CA ARG A 139 -63.43 -19.89 -4.97
C ARG A 139 -64.70 -19.07 -4.88
N ALA A 140 -64.60 -17.74 -4.93
CA ALA A 140 -65.78 -16.86 -4.91
C ALA A 140 -66.63 -17.04 -6.18
N GLU A 141 -66.01 -17.20 -7.35
CA GLU A 141 -66.70 -17.50 -8.61
C GLU A 141 -67.45 -18.84 -8.52
N ASN A 142 -66.79 -19.92 -8.10
CA ASN A 142 -67.40 -21.24 -8.00
C ASN A 142 -68.47 -21.36 -6.88
N GLY A 143 -68.43 -20.47 -5.88
CA GLY A 143 -69.40 -20.44 -4.78
C GLY A 143 -70.67 -19.62 -5.08
N ASN A 144 -70.68 -18.86 -6.17
CA ASN A 144 -71.80 -18.04 -6.61
C ASN A 144 -72.72 -18.76 -7.63
N ASP A 145 -72.34 -19.98 -8.05
CA ASP A 145 -73.09 -20.85 -8.97
C ASP A 145 -73.92 -21.95 -8.25
N ALA A 146 -74.14 -21.82 -6.93
CA ALA A 146 -74.98 -22.71 -6.11
C ALA A 146 -76.13 -21.93 -5.46
#